data_AF-Q8J145-F1
#
_entry.id   AF-Q8J145-F1
#
_cell.length_a   1.000
_cell.length_b   1.000
_cell.length_c   1.000
_cell.angle_alpha   90.00
_cell.angle_beta   90.00
_cell.angle_gamma   90.00
#
_symmetry.space_group_name_H-M   'P 1'
#
loop_
_entity.id
_entity.type
_entity.pdbx_description
1 polymer ?
#
loop_
_entity_poly.entity_id
_entity_poly.type
_entity_poly.pdbx_seq_one_letter_code
_entity_poly.pdbx_strand_id
1 'polypeptide(L)'
;VDTTKKVTVVTQFHKGSNGRLSEITRLYVQNGKVIANSESKIAGVPGSSLTPEFCTAQKKVFGDTDDFAKKGAWSGMSDALEAPMVLVMSLWHDHHSNMLWLDSTYPTDSTKLGAQRGSCSTSSGVPADLEKNVPNSKVAFFNIKFG
;
A
#
# COMPACT_ATOMS: atom_id res chain seq x y z
N VAL A 1 -8.68 6.43 -10.13
CA VAL A 1 -7.60 5.80 -10.94
C VAL A 1 -8.20 4.57 -11.58
N ASP A 2 -8.23 4.49 -12.91
CA ASP A 2 -8.85 3.39 -13.66
C ASP A 2 -7.80 2.28 -13.89
N THR A 3 -7.98 1.12 -13.24
CA THR A 3 -7.05 -0.01 -13.30
C THR A 3 -7.12 -0.80 -14.61
N THR A 4 -8.13 -0.55 -15.46
CA THR A 4 -8.22 -1.18 -16.79
C THR A 4 -7.27 -0.55 -17.81
N LYS A 5 -6.66 0.59 -17.45
CA LYS A 5 -5.74 1.35 -18.29
C LYS A 5 -4.39 1.48 -17.61
N LYS A 6 -3.40 1.85 -18.41
CA LYS A 6 -2.07 2.22 -17.92
C LYS A 6 -2.16 3.32 -16.84
N VAL A 7 -1.42 3.13 -15.75
CA VAL A 7 -1.32 4.09 -14.64
C VAL A 7 0.15 4.46 -14.46
N THR A 8 0.45 5.75 -14.37
CA THR A 8 1.74 6.20 -13.82
C THR A 8 1.57 6.38 -12.32
N VAL A 9 2.46 5.77 -11.54
CA VAL A 9 2.48 5.89 -10.08
C VAL A 9 3.72 6.68 -9.69
N VAL A 10 3.54 7.78 -8.97
CA VAL A 10 4.63 8.61 -8.45
C VAL A 10 4.62 8.48 -6.92
N THR A 11 5.76 8.12 -6.35
CA THR A 11 5.95 8.08 -4.89
C THR A 11 7.12 9.00 -4.55
N GLN A 12 6.93 9.89 -3.59
CA GLN A 12 7.95 10.85 -3.18
C GLN A 12 8.26 10.64 -1.69
N PHE A 13 9.55 10.68 -1.35
CA PHE A 13 10.07 10.48 0.00
C PHE A 13 10.63 11.80 0.51
N HIS A 14 9.86 12.50 1.35
CA HIS A 14 10.21 13.83 1.81
C HIS A 14 11.04 13.77 3.09
N LYS A 15 12.07 14.62 3.17
CA LYS A 15 12.88 14.81 4.36
C LYS A 15 12.38 16.01 5.16
N GLY A 16 12.36 15.87 6.49
CA GLY A 16 12.15 16.98 7.41
C GLY A 16 13.41 17.82 7.57
N SER A 17 13.35 18.85 8.41
CA SER A 17 14.48 19.76 8.71
C SER A 17 15.68 19.05 9.33
N ASN A 18 15.48 17.89 9.96
CA ASN A 18 16.52 17.03 10.52
C ASN A 18 17.17 16.09 9.48
N GLY A 19 16.81 16.22 8.20
CA GLY A 19 17.34 15.40 7.11
C GLY A 19 16.78 13.97 7.05
N ARG A 20 15.81 13.63 7.90
CA ARG A 20 15.21 12.29 7.99
C ARG A 20 13.85 12.24 7.32
N LEU A 21 13.43 11.04 6.91
CA LEU A 21 12.12 10.83 6.31
C LEU A 21 11.00 11.37 7.23
N SER A 22 10.17 12.26 6.69
CA SER A 22 9.04 12.87 7.42
C SER A 22 7.69 12.54 6.79
N GLU A 23 7.65 12.30 5.48
CA GLU A 23 6.41 12.03 4.77
C GLU A 23 6.65 11.20 3.51
N ILE A 24 5.71 10.31 3.20
CA ILE A 24 5.64 9.61 1.91
C ILE A 24 4.35 10.04 1.21
N THR A 25 4.48 10.66 0.05
CA THR A 25 3.33 11.10 -0.76
C THR A 25 3.17 10.22 -1.99
N ARG A 26 1.94 10.21 -2.53
CA ARG A 26 1.55 9.45 -3.70
C ARG A 26 0.81 10.35 -4.67
N LEU A 27 1.14 10.24 -5.95
CA LEU A 27 0.36 10.81 -7.05
C LEU A 27 0.16 9.75 -8.11
N TYR A 28 -0.86 9.95 -8.93
CA TYR A 28 -1.10 9.17 -10.14
C TYR A 28 -1.15 10.08 -11.35
N VAL A 29 -0.71 9.58 -12.50
CA VAL A 29 -0.93 10.26 -13.79
C VAL A 29 -1.60 9.29 -14.74
N GLN A 30 -2.76 9.71 -15.26
CA GLN A 30 -3.55 8.92 -16.20
C GLN A 30 -4.26 9.85 -17.20
N ASN A 31 -4.17 9.54 -18.49
CA ASN A 31 -4.73 10.37 -19.57
C ASN A 31 -4.28 11.85 -19.51
N GLY A 32 -3.00 12.08 -19.19
CA GLY A 32 -2.43 13.41 -19.06
C GLY A 32 -2.86 14.19 -17.81
N LYS A 33 -3.71 13.61 -16.95
CA LYS A 33 -4.18 14.27 -15.73
C LYS A 33 -3.38 13.78 -14.52
N VAL A 34 -2.87 14.73 -13.74
CA VAL A 34 -2.33 14.47 -12.40
C VAL A 34 -3.51 14.27 -11.45
N ILE A 35 -3.45 13.21 -10.65
CA ILE A 35 -4.47 12.81 -9.69
C ILE A 35 -3.75 12.69 -8.34
N ALA A 36 -4.17 13.51 -7.37
CA ALA A 36 -3.68 13.41 -6.00
C ALA A 36 -4.09 12.07 -5.38
N ASN A 37 -3.35 11.59 -4.38
CA ASN A 37 -3.81 10.45 -3.59
C ASN A 37 -5.15 10.78 -2.92
N SER A 38 -5.97 9.77 -2.69
CA SER A 38 -7.24 9.97 -2.00
C SER A 38 -7.02 10.35 -0.54
N GLU A 39 -7.77 11.34 -0.07
CA GLU A 39 -7.89 11.63 1.35
C GLU A 39 -8.51 10.45 2.10
N SER A 40 -7.91 10.09 3.23
CA SER A 40 -8.51 9.16 4.17
C SER A 40 -9.79 9.78 4.74
N LYS A 41 -10.89 9.02 4.64
CA LYS A 41 -12.20 9.38 5.20
C LYS A 41 -12.45 8.75 6.57
N ILE A 42 -11.44 8.09 7.14
CA ILE A 42 -11.55 7.43 8.43
C ILE A 42 -11.49 8.49 9.54
N ALA A 43 -12.50 8.52 10.40
CA ALA A 43 -12.54 9.43 11.54
C ALA A 43 -11.29 9.23 12.43
N GLY A 44 -10.60 10.33 12.73
CA GLY A 44 -9.36 10.31 13.53
C GLY A 44 -8.09 9.97 12.74
N VAL A 45 -8.18 9.72 11.42
CA VAL A 45 -7.03 9.43 10.55
C VAL A 45 -7.13 10.25 9.24
N PRO A 46 -7.22 11.59 9.28
CA PRO A 46 -7.30 12.40 8.07
C PRO A 46 -5.95 12.45 7.33
N GLY A 47 -5.97 12.85 6.06
CA GLY A 47 -4.78 13.02 5.23
C GLY A 47 -4.69 12.02 4.08
N SER A 48 -3.90 12.38 3.08
CA SER A 48 -3.66 11.60 1.85
C SER A 48 -2.21 11.12 1.70
N SER A 49 -1.37 11.30 2.72
CA SER A 49 0.02 10.87 2.76
C SER A 49 0.30 10.03 4.00
N LEU A 50 1.44 9.32 3.99
CA LEU A 50 1.93 8.66 5.19
C LEU A 50 2.82 9.65 5.94
N THR A 51 2.58 9.79 7.24
CA THR A 51 3.42 10.51 8.21
C THR A 51 3.50 9.69 9.51
N PRO A 52 4.43 9.99 10.44
CA PRO A 52 4.44 9.38 11.78
C PRO A 52 3.09 9.44 12.49
N GLU A 53 2.43 10.59 12.43
CA GLU A 53 1.15 10.86 13.08
C GLU A 53 0.02 10.05 12.41
N PHE A 54 -0.01 10.05 11.07
CA PHE A 54 -0.98 9.26 10.32
C PHE A 54 -0.86 7.76 10.67
N CYS A 55 0.36 7.21 10.65
CA CYS A 55 0.59 5.79 10.95
C CYS A 55 0.19 5.44 12.38
N THR A 56 0.54 6.28 13.36
CA THR A 56 0.19 6.08 14.78
C THR A 56 -1.32 6.12 14.98
N ALA A 57 -1.99 7.12 14.39
CA ALA A 57 -3.43 7.26 14.47
C ALA A 57 -4.15 6.10 13.78
N GLN A 58 -3.70 5.69 12.60
CA GLN A 58 -4.26 4.57 11.84
C GLN A 58 -4.21 3.27 12.66
N LYS A 59 -3.05 2.94 13.24
CA LYS A 59 -2.88 1.72 14.03
C LYS A 59 -3.81 1.69 15.22
N LYS A 60 -3.92 2.82 15.92
CA LYS A 60 -4.85 2.97 17.05
C LYS A 60 -6.31 2.84 16.64
N VAL A 61 -6.73 3.52 15.58
CA VAL A 61 -8.14 3.56 15.13
C VAL A 61 -8.59 2.21 14.57
N PHE A 62 -7.72 1.49 13.88
CA PHE A 62 -8.01 0.14 13.38
C PHE A 62 -7.86 -0.94 14.47
N GLY A 63 -7.23 -0.61 15.62
CA GLY A 63 -6.97 -1.57 16.68
C GLY A 63 -5.95 -2.64 16.28
N ASP A 64 -5.10 -2.32 15.31
CA ASP A 64 -4.01 -3.18 14.83
C ASP A 64 -2.90 -3.27 15.87
N THR A 65 -2.20 -4.41 15.92
CA THR A 65 -0.92 -4.47 16.65
C THR A 65 0.07 -3.51 16.00
N ASP A 66 0.59 -2.56 16.78
CA ASP A 66 1.60 -1.61 16.32
C ASP A 66 3.00 -2.21 16.37
N ASP A 67 3.23 -3.18 15.49
CA ASP A 67 4.54 -3.81 15.32
C ASP A 67 5.53 -2.91 14.55
N PHE A 68 5.00 -1.90 13.84
CA PHE A 68 5.81 -0.88 13.16
C PHE A 68 6.57 -0.03 14.18
N ALA A 69 5.90 0.44 15.24
CA ALA A 69 6.56 1.15 16.34
C ALA A 69 7.65 0.31 17.01
N LYS A 70 7.38 -0.99 17.25
CA LYS A 70 8.33 -1.91 17.88
C LYS A 70 9.61 -2.13 17.08
N LYS A 71 9.56 -1.95 15.75
CA LYS A 71 10.66 -2.19 14.81
C LYS A 71 11.37 -0.92 14.33
N GLY A 72 11.28 0.16 15.12
CA GLY A 72 12.00 1.41 14.85
C GLY A 72 11.23 2.44 14.02
N ALA A 73 9.97 2.15 13.66
CA ALA A 73 9.04 3.07 13.02
C ALA A 73 9.67 3.83 11.83
N TRP A 74 9.42 5.13 11.77
CA TRP A 74 9.97 6.03 10.75
C TRP A 74 11.48 6.19 10.82
N SER A 75 12.11 6.03 11.99
CA SER A 75 13.56 6.08 12.07
C SER A 75 14.17 4.89 11.34
N GLY A 76 13.70 3.67 11.59
CA GLY A 76 14.18 2.48 10.89
C GLY A 76 13.94 2.54 9.38
N MET A 77 12.77 3.05 8.96
CA MET A 77 12.49 3.27 7.53
C MET A 77 13.44 4.31 6.92
N SER A 78 13.71 5.40 7.63
CA SER A 78 14.63 6.44 7.16
C SER A 78 16.07 5.93 7.10
N ASP A 79 16.53 5.08 8.02
CA ASP A 79 17.85 4.44 7.96
C ASP A 79 17.96 3.54 6.71
N ALA A 80 16.90 2.78 6.41
CA ALA A 80 16.87 1.90 5.24
C ALA A 80 16.86 2.67 3.91
N LEU A 81 16.12 3.79 3.83
CA LEU A 81 16.07 4.62 2.61
C LEU A 81 17.34 5.43 2.36
N GLU A 82 18.13 5.70 3.40
CA GLU A 82 19.45 6.31 3.27
C GLU A 82 20.51 5.32 2.77
N ALA A 83 20.28 4.02 2.96
CA ALA A 83 21.12 2.97 2.42
C ALA A 83 20.74 2.62 0.96
N PRO A 84 21.67 2.08 0.17
CA PRO A 84 21.36 1.53 -1.14
C PRO A 84 20.32 0.41 -1.04
N MET A 85 19.23 0.53 -1.81
CA MET A 85 18.18 -0.48 -1.90
C MET A 85 18.14 -1.12 -3.29
N VAL A 86 17.77 -2.40 -3.35
CA VAL A 86 17.53 -3.12 -4.60
C VAL A 86 16.07 -2.94 -5.03
N LEU A 87 15.84 -2.58 -6.29
CA LEU A 87 14.50 -2.59 -6.87
C LEU A 87 14.05 -4.01 -7.17
N VAL A 88 12.92 -4.42 -6.61
CA VAL A 88 12.30 -5.74 -6.85
C VAL A 88 10.96 -5.53 -7.57
N MET A 89 10.70 -6.32 -8.61
CA MET A 89 9.44 -6.38 -9.34
C MET A 89 8.99 -7.84 -9.43
N SER A 90 7.74 -8.13 -9.04
CA SER A 90 7.22 -9.49 -8.98
C SER A 90 5.73 -9.58 -9.31
N LEU A 91 5.28 -10.80 -9.60
CA LEU A 91 3.88 -11.19 -9.73
C LEU A 91 3.72 -12.51 -8.97
N TRP A 92 2.79 -12.56 -8.02
CA TRP A 92 2.59 -13.71 -7.15
C TRP A 92 1.14 -13.79 -6.66
N HIS A 93 0.69 -14.99 -6.33
CA HIS A 93 -0.50 -15.22 -5.50
C HIS A 93 -0.07 -15.73 -4.12
N ASP A 94 -0.96 -15.58 -3.14
CA ASP A 94 -0.63 -15.74 -1.73
C ASP A 94 -1.14 -17.07 -1.16
N HIS A 95 -0.23 -17.97 -0.79
CA HIS A 95 -0.55 -19.25 -0.14
C HIS A 95 -0.89 -19.14 1.35
N HIS A 96 -0.69 -17.97 1.97
CA HIS A 96 -0.95 -17.78 3.39
C HIS A 96 -2.34 -17.20 3.65
N SER A 97 -2.72 -16.16 2.90
CA SER A 97 -3.97 -15.41 3.16
C SER A 97 -4.73 -15.06 1.88
N ASN A 98 -4.47 -15.75 0.76
CA ASN A 98 -5.20 -15.60 -0.50
C ASN A 98 -5.28 -14.15 -1.02
N MET A 99 -4.33 -13.28 -0.66
CA MET A 99 -4.31 -11.86 -1.02
C MET A 99 -5.44 -11.03 -0.38
N LEU A 100 -6.22 -11.61 0.54
CA LEU A 100 -7.40 -10.97 1.15
C LEU A 100 -7.03 -9.74 1.97
N TRP A 101 -5.82 -9.70 2.52
CA TRP A 101 -5.24 -8.54 3.22
C TRP A 101 -4.99 -7.34 2.29
N LEU A 102 -5.11 -7.51 0.97
CA LEU A 102 -4.95 -6.45 -0.01
C LEU A 102 -6.30 -6.05 -0.63
N ASP A 103 -7.14 -7.01 -1.03
CA ASP A 103 -8.27 -6.74 -1.92
C ASP A 103 -9.66 -7.20 -1.43
N SER A 104 -9.77 -7.74 -0.22
CA SER A 104 -11.01 -8.26 0.35
C SER A 104 -11.23 -7.77 1.79
N THR A 105 -12.05 -8.48 2.56
CA THR A 105 -12.20 -8.30 4.01
C THR A 105 -11.25 -9.26 4.73
N TYR A 106 -10.38 -8.72 5.58
CA TYR A 106 -9.41 -9.50 6.33
C TYR A 106 -9.22 -8.99 7.77
N PRO A 107 -9.41 -9.85 8.80
CA PRO A 107 -9.86 -11.25 8.74
C PRO A 107 -11.26 -11.43 8.12
N THR A 108 -11.55 -12.60 7.54
CA THR A 108 -12.69 -12.84 6.62
C THR A 108 -14.09 -12.61 7.22
N ASP A 109 -14.22 -12.71 8.54
CA ASP A 109 -15.45 -12.53 9.30
C ASP A 109 -15.47 -11.20 10.07
N SER A 110 -14.40 -10.40 9.97
CA SER A 110 -14.26 -9.17 10.72
C SER A 110 -15.14 -8.06 10.14
N THR A 111 -15.94 -7.45 11.00
CA THR A 111 -16.71 -6.23 10.72
C THR A 111 -16.02 -4.99 11.28
N LYS A 112 -14.81 -5.13 11.83
CA LYS A 112 -14.06 -4.02 12.44
C LYS A 112 -13.61 -3.03 11.38
N LEU A 113 -13.47 -1.78 11.81
CA LEU A 113 -12.88 -0.72 10.99
C LEU A 113 -11.46 -1.13 10.55
N GLY A 114 -11.14 -0.94 9.27
CA GLY A 114 -9.88 -1.37 8.67
C GLY A 114 -9.85 -2.82 8.15
N ALA A 115 -10.89 -3.61 8.39
CA ALA A 115 -10.97 -4.99 7.89
C ALA A 115 -11.22 -5.07 6.38
N GLN A 116 -12.10 -4.21 5.84
CA GLN A 116 -12.42 -4.16 4.42
C GLN A 116 -11.37 -3.34 3.66
N ARG A 117 -10.68 -3.97 2.71
CA ARG A 117 -9.50 -3.44 1.99
C ARG A 117 -9.71 -3.41 0.47
N GLY A 118 -10.66 -4.18 -0.02
CA GLY A 118 -11.18 -4.09 -1.38
C GLY A 118 -12.57 -4.72 -1.50
N SER A 119 -12.97 -4.98 -2.74
CA SER A 119 -14.30 -5.49 -3.09
C SER A 119 -14.31 -6.98 -3.45
N CYS A 120 -13.17 -7.67 -3.44
CA CYS A 120 -13.11 -9.10 -3.77
C CYS A 120 -13.83 -9.92 -2.70
N SER A 121 -14.43 -11.05 -3.10
CA SER A 121 -15.06 -11.99 -2.17
C SER A 121 -14.02 -12.55 -1.19
N THR A 122 -14.43 -12.83 0.06
CA THR A 122 -13.57 -13.50 1.06
C THR A 122 -13.22 -14.95 0.68
N SER A 123 -13.91 -15.51 -0.32
CA SER A 123 -13.61 -16.82 -0.92
C SER A 123 -12.70 -16.76 -2.15
N SER A 124 -12.23 -15.56 -2.53
CA SER A 124 -11.36 -15.39 -3.70
C SER A 124 -9.89 -15.69 -3.37
N GLY A 125 -9.03 -15.68 -4.40
CA GLY A 125 -7.58 -15.67 -4.24
C GLY A 125 -6.93 -17.01 -3.89
N VAL A 126 -7.71 -18.11 -3.81
CA VAL A 126 -7.18 -19.46 -3.60
C VAL A 126 -6.16 -19.78 -4.72
N PRO A 127 -4.89 -20.08 -4.39
CA PRO A 127 -3.84 -20.29 -5.40
C PRO A 127 -4.22 -21.25 -6.52
N ALA A 128 -4.74 -22.44 -6.18
CA ALA A 128 -5.14 -23.44 -7.16
C ALA A 128 -6.24 -22.95 -8.11
N ASP A 129 -7.17 -22.12 -7.62
CA ASP A 129 -8.22 -21.55 -8.47
C ASP A 129 -7.65 -20.46 -9.39
N LEU A 130 -6.71 -19.66 -8.92
CA LEU A 130 -6.06 -18.63 -9.75
C LEU A 130 -5.20 -19.26 -10.85
N GLU A 131 -4.37 -20.24 -10.49
CA GLU A 131 -3.52 -21.00 -11.42
C GLU A 131 -4.37 -21.69 -12.50
N LYS A 132 -5.55 -22.20 -12.15
CA LYS A 132 -6.46 -22.85 -13.09
C LYS A 132 -7.25 -21.87 -13.94
N ASN A 133 -7.85 -20.85 -13.34
CA ASN A 133 -8.89 -20.04 -13.97
C ASN A 133 -8.34 -18.78 -14.65
N VAL A 134 -7.22 -18.24 -14.17
CA VAL A 134 -6.58 -17.04 -14.73
C VAL A 134 -5.06 -17.23 -14.95
N PRO A 135 -4.61 -18.33 -15.58
CA PRO A 135 -3.19 -18.66 -15.73
C PRO A 135 -2.39 -17.63 -16.53
N ASN A 136 -3.07 -16.87 -17.40
CA ASN A 136 -2.45 -15.89 -18.29
C ASN A 136 -2.41 -14.48 -17.70
N SER A 137 -2.66 -14.34 -16.39
CA SER A 137 -2.53 -13.07 -15.67
C SER A 137 -1.10 -12.55 -15.79
N LYS A 138 -0.96 -11.25 -16.02
CA LYS A 138 0.34 -10.61 -16.24
C LYS A 138 0.36 -9.19 -15.71
N VAL A 139 1.56 -8.73 -15.36
CA VAL A 139 1.84 -7.35 -15.01
C VAL A 139 2.99 -6.84 -15.87
N ALA A 140 2.94 -5.56 -16.25
CA ALA A 140 4.00 -4.91 -17.00
C ALA A 140 4.43 -3.64 -16.27
N PHE A 141 5.68 -3.61 -15.83
CA PHE A 141 6.34 -2.43 -15.29
C PHE A 141 7.24 -1.84 -16.37
N PHE A 142 7.13 -0.54 -16.64
CA PHE A 142 7.93 0.13 -17.66
C PHE A 142 8.04 1.63 -17.35
N ASN A 143 8.96 2.33 -18.02
CA ASN A 143 9.18 3.77 -17.88
C ASN A 143 9.48 4.19 -16.41
N ILE A 144 10.33 3.41 -15.74
CA ILE A 144 10.83 3.74 -14.40
C ILE A 144 11.65 5.04 -14.50
N LYS A 145 11.36 5.98 -13.61
CA LYS A 145 12.07 7.25 -13.46
C LYS A 145 12.41 7.44 -11.99
N PHE A 146 13.60 7.94 -11.71
CA PHE A 146 14.10 8.21 -10.38
C PHE A 146 14.94 9.48 -10.40
N GLY A 147 14.79 10.34 -9.39
CA GLY A 147 15.46 11.62 -9.23
C GLY A 147 14.77 12.51 -8.21
#